data_AF-A0A4U7EGB5-F1
#
_entry.id   AF-A0A4U7EGB5-F1
#
_cell.length_a   1.000
_cell.length_b   1.000
_cell.length_c   1.000
_cell.angle_alpha   90.00
_cell.angle_beta   90.00
_cell.angle_gamma   90.00
#
_symmetry.space_group_name_H-M   'P 1'
#
loop_
_entity.id
_entity.type
_entity.pdbx_description
1 polymer ?
#
loop_
_entity_poly.entity_id
_entity_poly.type
_entity_poly.pdbx_seq_one_letter_code
_entity_poly.pdbx_strand_id
1 'polypeptide(L)'
;MSGDTAEHDPEAHDPAPAVTFGPLKRALREHRYPVTAAELIEQYGAAKLETSTTTTRLDSLLEGSAERQFRDPSEVREAILDALGHADASPEAPADEWTELPR
;
A
#
# COMPACT_ATOMS: atom_id res chain seq x y z
N MET A 1 19.79 -43.56 -1.33
CA MET A 1 19.56 -42.14 -1.00
C MET A 1 19.54 -41.39 -2.32
N SER A 2 18.35 -41.11 -2.84
CA SER A 2 18.16 -40.22 -3.98
C SER A 2 17.05 -39.29 -3.56
N GLY A 3 17.38 -38.00 -3.53
CA GLY A 3 16.67 -36.97 -2.80
C GLY A 3 15.24 -36.83 -3.25
N ASP A 4 14.38 -36.77 -2.24
CA ASP A 4 13.16 -36.00 -2.24
C ASP A 4 13.48 -34.57 -2.70
N THR A 5 13.03 -34.21 -3.90
CA THR A 5 12.88 -32.81 -4.28
C THR A 5 11.40 -32.67 -4.51
N ALA A 6 10.67 -32.37 -3.44
CA ALA A 6 9.39 -31.69 -3.53
C ALA A 6 9.64 -30.39 -4.29
N GLU A 7 9.48 -30.44 -5.62
CA GLU A 7 9.39 -29.27 -6.45
C GLU A 7 8.16 -28.52 -5.97
N HIS A 8 8.42 -27.48 -5.17
CA HIS A 8 7.43 -26.58 -4.63
C HIS A 8 6.65 -26.03 -5.81
N ASP A 9 5.36 -26.33 -5.84
CA ASP A 9 4.38 -25.71 -6.72
C ASP A 9 4.68 -24.20 -6.71
N PRO A 10 4.93 -23.54 -7.85
CA PRO A 10 4.84 -22.10 -7.87
C PRO A 10 3.35 -21.81 -7.74
N GLU A 11 2.83 -21.88 -6.50
CA GLU A 11 1.54 -21.35 -6.13
C GLU A 11 1.47 -20.02 -6.84
N ALA A 12 0.57 -19.95 -7.83
CA ALA A 12 0.32 -18.76 -8.60
C ALA A 12 -0.10 -17.72 -7.57
N HIS A 13 0.90 -16.97 -7.10
CA HIS A 13 0.75 -15.90 -6.15
C HIS A 13 -0.13 -14.92 -6.90
N ASP A 14 -1.43 -14.98 -6.63
CA ASP A 14 -2.42 -14.15 -7.27
C ASP A 14 -1.88 -12.72 -7.10
N PRO A 15 -1.52 -12.03 -8.20
CA PRO A 15 -0.78 -10.80 -8.10
C PRO A 15 -1.62 -9.88 -7.21
N ALA A 16 -1.04 -9.47 -6.08
CA ALA A 16 -1.72 -8.66 -5.08
C ALA A 16 -2.56 -7.60 -5.80
N PRO A 17 -3.85 -7.45 -5.45
CA PRO A 17 -4.79 -6.63 -6.21
C PRO A 17 -4.15 -5.28 -6.50
N ALA A 18 -3.97 -4.99 -7.79
CA ALA A 18 -3.09 -3.93 -8.26
C ALA A 18 -3.73 -2.56 -8.00
N VAL A 19 -3.58 -2.04 -6.78
CA VAL A 19 -3.97 -0.66 -6.48
C VAL A 19 -3.00 0.27 -7.18
N THR A 20 -3.53 1.10 -8.06
CA THR A 20 -2.79 2.13 -8.78
C THR A 20 -2.92 3.44 -8.02
N PHE A 21 -1.81 3.85 -7.40
CA PHE A 21 -1.68 5.11 -6.68
C PHE A 21 -1.32 6.28 -7.62
N GLY A 22 -0.87 6.00 -8.85
CA GLY A 22 -0.50 7.02 -9.82
C GLY A 22 0.46 8.09 -9.25
N PRO A 23 0.17 9.39 -9.41
CA PRO A 23 1.03 10.46 -8.90
C PRO A 23 1.09 10.53 -7.36
N LEU A 24 0.10 9.97 -6.66
CA LEU A 24 0.07 9.93 -5.19
C LEU A 24 1.23 9.10 -4.64
N LYS A 25 1.63 8.02 -5.31
CA LYS A 25 2.76 7.17 -4.87
C LYS A 25 4.01 8.01 -4.67
N ARG A 26 4.38 8.83 -5.66
CA ARG A 26 5.58 9.66 -5.57
C ARG A 26 5.43 10.72 -4.48
N ALA A 27 4.28 11.38 -4.41
CA ALA A 27 4.02 12.40 -3.41
C ALA A 27 4.13 11.87 -1.97
N LEU A 28 3.59 10.66 -1.70
CA LEU A 28 3.74 10.00 -0.40
C LEU A 28 5.20 9.66 -0.11
N ARG A 29 5.94 9.12 -1.09
CA ARG A 29 7.36 8.78 -0.91
C ARG A 29 8.26 9.98 -0.64
N GLU A 30 7.94 11.13 -1.22
CA GLU A 30 8.66 12.39 -1.00
C GLU A 30 8.16 13.16 0.23
N HIS A 31 7.09 12.69 0.88
CA HIS A 31 6.51 13.33 2.04
C HIS A 31 7.42 13.22 3.27
N ARG A 32 7.28 14.16 4.21
CA ARG A 32 8.00 14.07 5.48
C ARG A 32 7.19 13.28 6.49
N TYR A 33 7.85 12.30 7.08
CA TYR A 33 7.31 11.47 8.15
C TYR A 33 8.00 11.79 9.49
N PRO A 34 7.33 11.56 10.64
CA PRO A 34 5.98 11.02 10.77
C PRO A 34 4.88 12.02 10.38
N VAL A 35 3.75 11.50 9.90
CA VAL A 35 2.57 12.29 9.48
C VAL A 35 1.28 11.61 9.92
N THR A 36 0.25 12.37 10.26
CA THR A 36 -1.07 11.81 10.59
C THR A 36 -1.92 11.56 9.34
N ALA A 37 -2.88 10.65 9.45
CA ALA A 37 -3.86 10.44 8.41
C ALA A 37 -4.64 11.72 8.10
N ALA A 38 -5.01 12.51 9.11
CA ALA A 38 -5.64 13.82 8.92
C ALA A 38 -4.80 14.75 8.02
N GLU A 39 -3.50 14.89 8.30
CA GLU A 39 -2.60 15.73 7.49
C GLU A 39 -2.45 15.22 6.05
N LEU A 40 -2.49 13.89 5.84
CA LEU A 40 -2.50 13.29 4.50
C LEU A 40 -3.83 13.53 3.78
N ILE A 41 -4.96 13.49 4.48
CA ILE A 41 -6.28 13.81 3.93
C ILE A 41 -6.36 15.30 3.54
N GLU A 42 -5.82 16.19 4.37
CA GLU A 42 -5.81 17.63 4.07
C GLU A 42 -5.00 17.94 2.80
N GLN A 43 -3.85 17.29 2.62
CA GLN A 43 -2.98 17.55 1.46
C GLN A 43 -3.36 16.76 0.22
N TYR A 44 -3.81 15.51 0.39
CA TYR A 44 -3.96 14.53 -0.68
C TYR A 44 -5.34 13.86 -0.71
N GLY A 45 -6.31 14.29 0.09
CA GLY A 45 -7.61 13.63 0.22
C GLY A 45 -8.35 13.46 -1.10
N ALA A 46 -8.29 14.47 -1.98
CA ALA A 46 -8.90 14.43 -3.30
C ALA A 46 -8.19 13.49 -4.31
N ALA A 47 -7.02 12.93 -3.95
CA ALA A 47 -6.31 11.99 -4.79
C ALA A 47 -7.13 10.71 -4.97
N LYS A 48 -7.24 10.28 -6.22
CA LYS A 48 -7.99 9.07 -6.60
C LYS A 48 -7.03 7.89 -6.63
N LEU A 49 -7.45 6.79 -6.03
CA LEU A 49 -6.82 5.49 -6.11
C LEU A 49 -7.70 4.59 -6.97
N GLU A 50 -7.08 3.95 -7.95
CA GLU A 50 -7.75 3.06 -8.87
C GLU A 50 -7.46 1.61 -8.45
N THR A 51 -8.50 0.84 -8.23
CA THR A 51 -8.44 -0.61 -8.04
C THR A 51 -8.96 -1.29 -9.30
N SER A 52 -8.82 -2.61 -9.40
CA SER A 52 -9.34 -3.40 -10.52
C SER A 52 -10.87 -3.27 -10.71
N THR A 53 -11.59 -2.90 -9.66
CA THR A 53 -13.07 -2.86 -9.64
C THR A 53 -13.65 -1.46 -9.47
N THR A 54 -12.93 -0.55 -8.81
CA THR A 54 -13.49 0.74 -8.39
C THR A 54 -12.41 1.82 -8.31
N THR A 55 -12.83 3.08 -8.37
CA THR A 55 -11.98 4.24 -8.06
C THR A 55 -12.49 4.88 -6.78
N THR A 56 -11.61 5.03 -5.79
CA THR A 56 -11.93 5.60 -4.47
C THR A 56 -10.98 6.76 -4.15
N ARG A 57 -11.41 7.70 -3.30
CA ARG A 57 -10.56 8.82 -2.85
C ARG A 57 -9.78 8.47 -1.59
N LEU A 58 -8.60 9.08 -1.44
CA LEU A 58 -7.79 8.90 -0.25
C LEU A 58 -8.52 9.35 1.02
N ASP A 59 -9.27 10.45 0.94
CA ASP A 59 -10.06 10.95 2.07
C ASP A 59 -10.99 9.87 2.64
N SER A 60 -11.71 9.19 1.77
CA SER A 60 -12.73 8.23 2.15
C SER A 60 -12.13 6.96 2.76
N LEU A 61 -10.89 6.61 2.40
CA LEU A 61 -10.18 5.45 2.95
C LEU A 61 -9.59 5.73 4.33
N LEU A 62 -9.14 6.97 4.57
CA LEU A 62 -8.44 7.33 5.80
C LEU A 62 -9.31 8.05 6.83
N GLU A 63 -10.54 8.46 6.47
CA GLU A 63 -11.46 9.20 7.32
C GLU A 63 -11.67 8.54 8.70
N GLY A 64 -11.83 7.21 8.74
CA GLY A 64 -12.02 6.45 9.98
C GLY A 64 -10.76 6.29 10.85
N SER A 65 -9.59 6.74 10.36
CA SER A 65 -8.29 6.60 11.00
C SER A 65 -7.54 7.92 11.10
N ALA A 66 -8.23 9.06 11.13
CA ALA A 66 -7.64 10.41 11.11
C ALA A 66 -6.50 10.63 12.13
N GLU A 67 -6.61 10.03 13.33
CA GLU A 67 -5.62 10.13 14.42
C GLU A 67 -4.42 9.17 14.24
N ARG A 68 -4.49 8.22 13.30
CA ARG A 68 -3.41 7.27 13.03
C ARG A 68 -2.21 8.02 12.48
N GLN A 69 -1.05 7.78 13.08
CA GLN A 69 0.23 8.30 12.61
C GLN A 69 0.95 7.24 11.78
N PHE A 70 1.50 7.68 10.66
CA PHE A 70 2.34 6.90 9.77
C PHE A 70 3.78 7.34 9.90
N ARG A 71 4.70 6.38 9.91
CA ARG A 71 6.15 6.61 10.03
C ARG A 71 6.89 6.60 8.70
N ASP A 72 6.27 6.05 7.68
CA ASP A 72 6.84 5.87 6.35
C ASP A 72 5.72 5.66 5.31
N PRO A 73 6.03 5.77 4.01
CA PRO A 73 5.04 5.60 2.96
C PRO A 73 4.49 4.18 2.85
N SER A 74 5.20 3.17 3.36
CA SER A 74 4.73 1.78 3.34
C SER A 74 3.57 1.60 4.31
N GLU A 75 3.65 2.14 5.53
CA GLU A 75 2.54 2.11 6.49
C GLU A 75 1.27 2.78 5.94
N VAL A 76 1.40 3.85 5.15
CA VAL A 76 0.26 4.52 4.47
C VAL A 76 -0.36 3.59 3.43
N ARG A 77 0.46 2.93 2.60
CA ARG A 77 0.00 1.96 1.61
C ARG A 77 -0.74 0.81 2.28
N GLU A 78 -0.19 0.27 3.36
CA GLU A 78 -0.80 -0.84 4.09
C GLU A 78 -2.18 -0.45 4.63
N ALA A 79 -2.31 0.75 5.23
CA ALA A 79 -3.61 1.23 5.69
C ALA A 79 -4.64 1.41 4.56
N ILE A 80 -4.18 1.85 3.38
CA ILE A 80 -5.05 1.98 2.19
C ILE A 80 -5.49 0.60 1.69
N LEU A 81 -4.58 -0.38 1.66
CA LEU A 81 -4.89 -1.75 1.26
C LEU A 81 -5.84 -2.42 2.27
N ASP A 82 -5.60 -2.22 3.57
CA ASP A 82 -6.47 -2.68 4.65
C ASP A 82 -7.88 -2.10 4.53
N ALA A 83 -8.01 -0.79 4.31
CA ALA A 83 -9.28 -0.10 4.12
C ALA A 83 -10.05 -0.58 2.87
N LEU A 84 -9.34 -1.03 1.83
CA LEU A 84 -9.92 -1.63 0.63
C LEU A 84 -10.30 -3.12 0.82
N GLY A 85 -10.05 -3.70 1.99
CA GLY A 85 -10.28 -5.12 2.27
C GLY A 85 -9.25 -6.04 1.63
N HIS A 86 -8.08 -5.51 1.27
CA HIS A 86 -6.95 -6.25 0.69
C HIS A 86 -5.90 -6.68 1.73
N ALA A 87 -6.26 -6.69 3.02
CA ALA A 87 -5.39 -7.12 4.11
C ALA A 87 -4.96 -8.61 4.03
N ASP A 88 -5.54 -9.39 3.12
CA ASP A 88 -5.32 -10.84 2.96
C ASP A 88 -4.33 -11.20 1.83
N ALA A 89 -3.64 -10.22 1.22
CA ALA A 89 -2.54 -10.51 0.31
C ALA A 89 -1.22 -10.51 1.11
N SER A 90 -0.65 -11.70 1.28
CA SER A 90 0.63 -12.03 1.94
C SER A 90 1.68 -10.89 1.93
N PRO A 91 2.41 -10.64 3.04
CA PRO A 91 3.40 -9.55 3.17
C PRO A 91 4.68 -9.72 2.30
N GLU A 92 4.67 -10.55 1.27
CA GLU A 92 5.86 -10.89 0.47
C GLU A 92 6.14 -9.95 -0.71
N ALA A 93 5.40 -8.84 -0.84
CA ALA A 93 5.82 -7.72 -1.70
C ALA A 93 6.71 -6.76 -0.90
N PRO A 94 7.93 -6.43 -1.36
CA PRO A 94 8.92 -5.75 -0.52
C PRO A 94 8.46 -4.33 -0.23
N ALA A 95 8.13 -4.06 1.04
CA ALA A 95 7.98 -2.71 1.61
C ALA A 95 9.16 -1.79 1.23
N ASP A 96 10.31 -2.40 0.90
CA ASP A 96 11.52 -1.80 0.33
C ASP A 96 11.25 -0.90 -0.89
N GLU A 97 10.36 -1.25 -1.83
CA GLU A 97 10.13 -0.41 -3.03
C GLU A 97 9.51 0.97 -2.68
N TRP A 98 8.78 1.02 -1.57
CA TRP A 98 8.09 2.23 -1.12
C TRP A 98 9.01 3.09 -0.24
N THR A 99 9.93 2.48 0.51
CA THR A 99 10.91 3.19 1.35
C THR A 99 12.20 3.57 0.62
N GLU A 100 12.65 2.83 -0.40
CA GLU A 100 13.93 3.07 -1.08
C GLU A 100 13.83 4.12 -2.19
N LEU A 101 14.15 5.38 -1.89
CA LEU A 101 14.43 6.40 -2.91
C LEU A 101 15.71 6.02 -3.68
N PRO A 102 15.67 5.86 -5.03
CA PRO A 102 16.91 5.66 -5.79
C PRO A 102 17.81 6.88 -5.56
N ARG A 103 19.04 6.63 -5.09
CA ARG A 103 20.05 7.67 -4.82
C ARG A 103 20.47 8.40 -6.10
#